data_AF-A0A928HAM1-F1
#
_entry.id   AF-A0A928HAM1-F1
#
_cell.length_a   1.000
_cell.length_b   1.000
_cell.length_c   1.000
_cell.angle_alpha   90.00
_cell.angle_beta   90.00
_cell.angle_gamma   90.00
#
_symmetry.space_group_name_H-M   'P 1'
#
loop_
_entity.id
_entity.type
_entity.pdbx_description
1 polymer ?
#
loop_
_entity_poly.entity_id
_entity_poly.type
_entity_poly.pdbx_seq_one_letter_code
_entity_poly.pdbx_strand_id
1 'polypeptide(L)'
;MGAFATGARCEKLAFLLKPGSPPSVINRMRGIASAVVESGKGWSQNDNVLVCEPDDIKAVSRFLRTRCPDVIVCGNDMIAVRLHATLSMLGRTDAVRLAGFDNQPQAAEIGITSVVQPCEEIASIALQTLLARLHSPTLPVHTVLDRGIVG
;
A
#
# COMPACT_ATOMS: atom_id res chain seq x y z
N MET A 1 2.14 19.78 5.12
CA MET A 1 3.52 19.77 4.60
C MET A 1 4.24 18.54 5.13
N GLY A 2 4.19 17.42 4.41
CA GLY A 2 4.97 16.23 4.73
C GLY A 2 6.06 16.08 3.68
N ALA A 3 7.25 16.60 3.98
CA ALA A 3 8.40 16.48 3.10
C ALA A 3 8.84 15.01 3.08
N PHE A 4 8.73 14.36 1.91
CA PHE A 4 9.44 13.12 1.64
C PHE A 4 10.93 13.39 1.85
N ALA A 5 11.54 12.70 2.81
CA ALA A 5 12.94 12.86 3.15
C ALA A 5 13.81 12.54 1.91
N THR A 6 14.32 13.59 1.27
CA THR A 6 15.33 13.54 0.23
C THR A 6 16.69 13.28 0.86
N GLY A 7 16.98 12.01 1.11
CA GLY A 7 18.34 11.51 1.33
C GLY A 7 18.60 10.41 0.31
N ALA A 8 19.61 10.59 -0.55
CA ALA A 8 19.94 9.71 -1.66
C ALA A 8 20.40 8.30 -1.24
N ARG A 9 19.51 7.49 -0.65
CA ARG A 9 19.54 6.05 -0.79
C ARG A 9 18.65 5.69 -1.97
N CYS A 10 19.17 4.91 -2.91
CA CYS A 10 18.33 4.28 -3.92
C CYS A 10 17.47 3.24 -3.20
N GLU A 11 16.37 3.67 -2.58
CA GLU A 11 15.52 2.78 -1.79
C GLU A 11 14.96 1.70 -2.70
N LYS A 12 15.33 0.45 -2.43
CA LYS A 12 14.77 -0.73 -3.08
C LYS A 12 13.41 -1.02 -2.44
N LEU A 13 12.37 -0.57 -3.12
CA LEU A 13 11.00 -0.72 -2.67
C LEU A 13 10.43 -2.07 -3.11
N ALA A 14 9.75 -2.74 -2.19
CA ALA A 14 8.93 -3.91 -2.46
C ALA A 14 7.49 -3.70 -2.00
N PHE A 15 6.58 -4.54 -2.48
CA PHE A 15 5.18 -4.57 -2.11
C PHE A 15 4.81 -5.97 -1.60
N LEU A 16 4.15 -6.05 -0.45
CA LEU A 16 3.54 -7.28 0.03
C LEU A 16 2.11 -7.38 -0.49
N LEU A 17 1.89 -8.36 -1.37
CA LEU A 17 0.58 -8.67 -1.94
C LEU A 17 0.02 -9.95 -1.29
N LYS A 18 -0.92 -9.79 -0.35
CA LYS A 18 -1.62 -10.93 0.26
C LYS A 18 -2.41 -11.71 -0.81
N PRO A 19 -2.35 -13.05 -0.86
CA PRO A 19 -3.19 -13.84 -1.76
C PRO A 19 -4.68 -13.50 -1.62
N GLY A 20 -5.37 -13.40 -2.76
CA GLY A 20 -6.79 -13.04 -2.80
C GLY A 20 -7.10 -11.58 -2.49
N SER A 21 -6.11 -10.69 -2.53
CA SER A 21 -6.32 -9.25 -2.32
C SER A 21 -7.30 -8.67 -3.36
N PRO A 22 -8.16 -7.71 -2.96
CA PRO A 22 -9.11 -7.10 -3.87
C PRO A 22 -8.41 -6.24 -4.95
N PRO A 23 -9.11 -5.91 -6.05
CA PRO A 23 -8.56 -5.08 -7.13
C PRO A 23 -7.99 -3.73 -6.67
N SER A 24 -8.55 -3.13 -5.61
CA SER A 24 -8.03 -1.88 -5.03
C SER A 24 -6.59 -2.01 -4.54
N VAL A 25 -6.23 -3.14 -3.92
CA VAL A 25 -4.85 -3.41 -3.47
C VAL A 25 -3.92 -3.66 -4.65
N ILE A 26 -4.41 -4.34 -5.69
CA ILE A 26 -3.64 -4.52 -6.93
C ILE A 26 -3.36 -3.17 -7.58
N ASN A 27 -4.34 -2.25 -7.58
CA ASN A 27 -4.16 -0.90 -8.10
C ASN A 27 -3.17 -0.08 -7.26
N ARG A 28 -3.17 -0.23 -5.92
CA ARG A 28 -2.13 0.36 -5.05
C ARG A 28 -0.72 -0.10 -5.48
N MET A 29 -0.53 -1.41 -5.65
CA MET A 29 0.75 -1.97 -6.13
C MET A 29 1.14 -1.42 -7.50
N ARG A 30 0.20 -1.34 -8.45
CA ARG A 30 0.45 -0.80 -9.80
C ARG A 30 0.84 0.68 -9.77
N GLY A 31 0.18 1.49 -8.94
CA GLY A 31 0.52 2.90 -8.77
C GLY A 31 1.93 3.08 -8.22
N ILE A 32 2.30 2.28 -7.21
CA ILE A 32 3.67 2.26 -6.67
C ILE A 32 4.68 1.82 -7.73
N ALA A 33 4.38 0.77 -8.49
CA ALA A 33 5.24 0.29 -9.57
C ALA A 33 5.48 1.40 -10.61
N SER A 34 4.43 2.12 -11.02
CA SER A 34 4.51 3.26 -11.94
C SER A 34 5.43 4.34 -11.40
N ALA A 35 5.22 4.76 -10.14
CA ALA A 35 6.03 5.80 -9.51
C ALA A 35 7.52 5.40 -9.39
N VAL A 36 7.81 4.14 -9.09
CA VAL A 36 9.19 3.61 -9.07
C VAL A 36 9.82 3.70 -10.46
N VAL A 37 9.11 3.27 -11.50
CA VAL A 37 9.60 3.34 -12.90
C VAL A 37 9.79 4.78 -13.37
N GLU A 38 8.85 5.67 -13.07
CA GLU A 38 8.92 7.10 -13.37
C GLU A 38 10.08 7.80 -12.65
N SER A 39 10.50 7.29 -11.48
CA SER A 39 11.71 7.74 -10.78
C SER A 39 13.03 7.24 -11.39
N GLY A 40 12.96 6.50 -12.50
CA GLY A 40 14.13 5.91 -13.18
C GLY A 40 14.66 4.62 -12.56
N LYS A 41 13.90 4.00 -11.63
CA LYS A 41 14.27 2.73 -10.98
C LYS A 41 13.58 1.53 -11.64
N GLY A 42 14.17 0.35 -11.52
CA GLY A 42 13.59 -0.89 -12.03
C GLY A 42 12.46 -1.44 -11.14
N TRP A 43 11.41 -1.95 -11.78
CA TRP A 43 10.36 -2.73 -11.12
C TRP A 43 10.14 -4.05 -11.85
N SER A 44 10.13 -5.17 -11.11
CA SER A 44 9.75 -6.48 -11.61
C SER A 44 8.88 -7.22 -10.60
N GLN A 45 7.97 -8.07 -11.09
CA GLN A 45 7.14 -8.89 -10.22
C GLN A 45 8.00 -9.80 -9.31
N ASN A 46 9.12 -10.31 -9.84
CA ASN A 46 9.96 -11.28 -9.12
C ASN A 46 10.86 -10.64 -8.07
N ASP A 47 11.22 -9.37 -8.23
CA ASP A 47 12.17 -8.67 -7.35
C ASP A 47 11.48 -7.74 -6.36
N ASN A 48 10.32 -7.18 -6.74
CA ASN A 48 9.63 -6.16 -5.97
C ASN A 48 8.32 -6.64 -5.37
N VAL A 49 7.76 -7.79 -5.75
CA VAL A 49 6.48 -8.25 -5.21
C VAL A 49 6.65 -9.52 -4.37
N LEU A 50 6.31 -9.42 -3.10
CA LEU A 50 6.22 -10.55 -2.18
C LEU A 50 4.76 -11.00 -2.09
N VAL A 51 4.46 -12.17 -2.65
CA VAL A 51 3.12 -12.77 -2.57
C VAL A 51 3.09 -13.80 -1.44
N CYS A 52 2.59 -13.40 -0.27
CA CYS A 52 2.41 -14.28 0.89
C CYS A 52 1.46 -13.68 1.92
N GLU A 53 1.09 -14.45 2.95
CA GLU A 53 0.52 -13.88 4.17
C GLU A 53 1.62 -13.13 4.97
N PRO A 54 1.29 -12.03 5.67
CA PRO A 54 2.28 -11.23 6.39
C PRO A 54 2.94 -11.96 7.58
N ASP A 55 2.33 -13.03 8.07
CA ASP A 55 2.84 -13.94 9.12
C ASP A 55 3.55 -15.19 8.57
N ASP A 56 3.72 -15.31 7.24
CA ASP A 56 4.56 -16.36 6.65
C ASP A 56 6.05 -16.04 6.84
N ILE A 57 6.56 -16.37 8.02
CA ILE A 57 7.96 -16.17 8.42
C ILE A 57 8.94 -16.74 7.38
N LYS A 58 8.62 -17.89 6.78
CA LYS A 58 9.52 -18.56 5.83
C LYS A 58 9.60 -17.77 4.52
N ALA A 59 8.45 -17.36 3.97
CA ALA A 59 8.40 -16.57 2.74
C ALA A 59 9.04 -15.20 2.95
N VAL A 60 8.68 -14.51 4.04
CA VAL A 60 9.24 -13.20 4.40
C VAL A 60 10.76 -13.29 4.57
N SER A 61 11.26 -14.22 5.40
CA SER A 61 12.70 -14.41 5.63
C SER A 61 13.47 -14.70 4.33
N ARG A 62 12.92 -15.56 3.47
CA ARG A 62 13.50 -15.84 2.15
C ARG A 62 13.58 -14.58 1.31
N PHE A 63 12.48 -13.83 1.21
CA PHE A 63 12.42 -12.61 0.41
C PHE A 63 13.39 -11.53 0.91
N LEU A 64 13.47 -11.33 2.22
CA LEU A 64 14.42 -10.39 2.82
C LEU A 64 15.87 -10.75 2.48
N ARG A 65 16.22 -12.03 2.49
CA ARG A 65 17.58 -12.50 2.18
C ARG A 65 17.91 -12.43 0.69
N THR A 66 16.95 -12.71 -0.19
CA THR A 66 17.22 -12.77 -1.64
C THR A 66 17.02 -11.45 -2.34
N ARG A 67 16.12 -10.59 -1.84
CA ARG A 67 15.77 -9.32 -2.47
C ARG A 67 16.30 -8.11 -1.70
N CYS A 68 16.55 -8.22 -0.40
CA CYS A 68 17.08 -7.12 0.42
C CYS A 68 16.35 -5.78 0.19
N PRO A 69 15.02 -5.71 0.35
CA PRO A 69 14.29 -4.45 0.21
C PRO A 69 14.62 -3.50 1.37
N ASP A 70 14.70 -2.20 1.09
CA ASP A 70 14.82 -1.14 2.12
C ASP A 70 13.45 -0.77 2.69
N VAL A 71 12.41 -0.92 1.88
CA VAL A 71 11.02 -0.55 2.20
C VAL A 71 10.09 -1.62 1.68
N ILE A 72 9.12 -2.03 2.51
CA ILE A 72 7.99 -2.87 2.07
C ILE A 72 6.70 -2.08 2.27
N VAL A 73 6.01 -1.81 1.17
CA VAL A 73 4.66 -1.26 1.19
C VAL A 73 3.64 -2.39 1.26
N CYS A 74 2.69 -2.28 2.17
CA CYS A 74 1.64 -3.27 2.36
C CYS A 74 0.31 -2.78 1.77
N GLY A 75 -0.58 -3.71 1.45
CA GLY A 75 -1.89 -3.38 0.89
C GLY A 75 -2.74 -2.46 1.77
N ASN A 76 -2.55 -2.50 3.10
CA ASN A 76 -3.08 -1.55 4.08
C ASN A 76 -2.28 -1.62 5.38
N ASP A 77 -2.63 -0.74 6.33
CA ASP A 77 -2.00 -0.62 7.64
C ASP A 77 -2.08 -1.89 8.48
N MET A 78 -3.21 -2.61 8.48
CA MET A 78 -3.34 -3.84 9.26
C MET A 78 -2.43 -4.96 8.76
N ILE A 79 -2.21 -5.05 7.44
CA ILE A 79 -1.21 -5.95 6.87
C ILE A 79 0.20 -5.51 7.25
N ALA A 80 0.48 -4.21 7.27
CA ALA A 80 1.77 -3.67 7.70
C ALA A 80 2.06 -3.98 9.18
N VAL A 81 1.07 -3.81 10.07
CA VAL A 81 1.18 -4.16 11.50
C VAL A 81 1.47 -5.65 11.68
N ARG A 82 0.76 -6.53 10.95
CA ARG A 82 1.03 -7.99 10.98
C ARG A 82 2.45 -8.30 10.48
N LEU A 83 2.90 -7.66 9.41
CA LEU A 83 4.25 -7.85 8.89
C LEU A 83 5.31 -7.32 9.88
N HIS A 84 5.03 -6.22 10.58
CA HIS A 84 5.91 -5.68 11.62
C HIS A 84 6.17 -6.72 12.72
N ALA A 85 5.13 -7.42 13.18
CA ALA A 85 5.29 -8.52 14.14
C ALA A 85 6.22 -9.63 13.61
N THR A 86 6.06 -10.00 12.34
CA THR A 86 6.96 -10.97 11.67
C THR A 86 8.40 -10.46 11.58
N LEU A 87 8.61 -9.20 11.21
CA LEU A 87 9.94 -8.59 11.19
C LEU A 87 10.55 -8.55 12.60
N SER A 88 9.75 -8.30 13.63
CA SER A 88 10.20 -8.32 15.02
C SER A 88 10.70 -9.70 15.42
N MET A 89 9.97 -10.77 15.09
CA MET A 89 10.41 -12.15 15.33
C MET A 89 11.69 -12.50 14.56
N LEU A 90 11.91 -11.89 13.39
CA LEU A 90 13.11 -12.07 12.57
C LEU A 90 14.28 -11.16 12.97
N GLY A 91 14.10 -10.24 13.92
CA GLY A 91 15.08 -9.22 14.28
C GLY A 91 15.42 -8.29 13.10
N ARG A 92 14.40 -7.86 12.36
CA ARG A 92 14.53 -7.10 11.10
C ARG A 92 13.75 -5.78 11.06
N THR A 93 13.14 -5.36 12.17
CA THR A 93 12.36 -4.11 12.26
C THR A 93 13.19 -2.87 11.89
N ASP A 94 14.46 -2.82 12.29
CA ASP A 94 15.35 -1.69 12.00
C ASP A 94 15.95 -1.73 10.59
N ALA A 95 15.88 -2.90 9.94
CA ALA A 95 16.47 -3.13 8.63
C ALA A 95 15.52 -2.79 7.47
N VAL A 96 14.21 -2.80 7.72
CA VAL A 96 13.18 -2.67 6.68
C VAL A 96 12.09 -1.73 7.17
N ARG A 97 11.90 -0.62 6.46
CA ARG A 97 10.78 0.29 6.76
C ARG A 97 9.48 -0.24 6.18
N LEU A 98 8.38 0.07 6.85
CA LEU A 98 7.05 -0.32 6.44
C LEU A 98 6.19 0.90 6.10
N ALA A 99 5.38 0.75 5.06
CA ALA A 99 4.32 1.68 4.74
C ALA A 99 3.00 0.95 4.46
N GLY A 100 1.88 1.62 4.69
CA GLY A 100 0.55 1.10 4.48
C GLY A 100 -0.41 2.16 3.94
N PHE A 101 -1.70 1.91 4.15
CA PHE A 101 -2.82 2.71 3.68
C PHE A 101 -3.93 2.65 4.72
N ASP A 102 -4.84 3.61 4.64
CA ASP A 102 -6.10 3.69 5.40
C ASP A 102 -5.98 4.36 6.78
N ASN A 103 -4.80 4.91 7.12
CA ASN A 103 -4.51 5.69 8.33
C ASN A 103 -5.10 5.08 9.62
N GLN A 104 -4.90 3.78 9.81
CA GLN A 104 -5.40 3.05 10.97
C GLN A 104 -4.58 3.42 12.22
N PRO A 105 -5.23 3.64 13.39
CA PRO A 105 -4.54 4.02 14.62
C PRO A 105 -3.38 3.11 15.00
N GLN A 106 -3.54 1.80 14.80
CA GLN A 106 -2.55 0.78 15.12
C GLN A 106 -1.24 0.96 14.33
N ALA A 107 -1.29 1.52 13.12
CA ALA A 107 -0.09 1.82 12.34
C ALA A 107 0.67 3.02 12.92
N ALA A 108 -0.06 4.08 13.32
CA ALA A 108 0.53 5.27 13.91
C ALA A 108 1.23 4.97 15.25
N GLU A 109 0.62 4.12 16.08
CA GLU A 109 1.16 3.71 17.40
C GLU A 109 2.56 3.07 17.31
N ILE A 110 2.87 2.38 16.21
CA ILE A 110 4.16 1.73 15.98
C ILE A 110 5.00 2.41 14.89
N GLY A 111 4.63 3.63 14.49
CA GLY A 111 5.42 4.46 13.57
C GLY A 111 5.42 4.00 12.11
N ILE A 112 4.41 3.24 11.66
CA ILE A 112 4.26 2.87 10.25
C ILE A 112 3.74 4.08 9.46
N THR A 113 4.38 4.37 8.34
CA THR A 113 3.94 5.44 7.42
C THR A 113 2.66 5.00 6.70
N SER A 114 1.61 5.82 6.71
CA SER A 114 0.33 5.48 6.07
C SER A 114 -0.11 6.51 5.04
N VAL A 115 -0.59 6.03 3.89
CA VAL A 115 -1.32 6.87 2.94
C VAL A 115 -2.76 7.02 3.43
N VAL A 116 -3.13 8.24 3.81
CA VAL A 116 -4.49 8.60 4.21
C VAL A 116 -5.41 8.46 3.00
N GLN A 117 -6.47 7.67 3.14
CA GLN A 117 -7.53 7.59 2.12
C GLN A 117 -8.62 8.63 2.45
N PRO A 118 -9.17 9.31 1.44
CA PRO A 118 -10.27 10.26 1.61
C PRO A 118 -11.61 9.53 1.82
N CYS A 119 -11.72 8.71 2.88
CA CYS A 119 -12.87 7.84 3.10
C CYS A 119 -14.19 8.60 3.25
N GLU A 120 -14.16 9.79 3.86
CA GLU A 120 -15.36 10.64 4.00
C GLU A 120 -15.87 11.13 2.64
N GLU A 121 -14.97 11.60 1.78
CA GLU A 121 -15.30 12.05 0.43
C GLU A 121 -15.78 10.89 -0.44
N ILE A 122 -15.11 9.73 -0.36
CA ILE A 122 -15.53 8.49 -1.04
C ILE A 122 -16.95 8.11 -0.60
N ALA A 123 -17.23 8.12 0.71
CA ALA A 123 -18.56 7.77 1.25
C ALA A 123 -19.64 8.76 0.79
N SER A 124 -19.32 10.06 0.83
CA SER A 124 -20.22 11.13 0.37
C SER A 124 -20.57 10.96 -1.13
N ILE A 125 -19.56 10.76 -1.98
CA ILE A 125 -19.75 10.55 -3.43
C ILE A 125 -20.54 9.26 -3.70
N ALA A 126 -20.25 8.18 -2.96
CA ALA A 126 -20.98 6.92 -3.09
C ALA A 126 -22.46 7.09 -2.76
N LEU A 127 -22.79 7.80 -1.67
CA LEU A 127 -24.18 8.08 -1.28
C LEU A 127 -24.89 8.95 -2.32
N GLN A 128 -24.24 10.03 -2.79
CA GLN A 128 -24.79 10.89 -3.83
C GLN A 128 -25.08 10.10 -5.13
N THR A 129 -24.16 9.23 -5.53
CA THR A 129 -24.31 8.39 -6.73
C THR A 129 -25.45 7.38 -6.56
N LEU A 130 -25.58 6.77 -5.38
CA LEU A 130 -26.67 5.85 -5.07
C LEU A 130 -28.03 6.55 -5.09
N LEU A 131 -28.13 7.72 -4.45
CA LEU A 131 -29.36 8.52 -4.42
C LEU A 131 -29.76 8.95 -5.84
N ALA A 132 -28.81 9.38 -6.68
CA ALA A 132 -29.10 9.70 -8.08
C ALA A 132 -29.68 8.51 -8.84
N ARG A 133 -29.14 7.30 -8.60
CA ARG A 133 -29.66 6.06 -9.21
C ARG A 133 -31.04 5.67 -8.69
N LEU A 134 -31.35 5.91 -7.42
CA LEU A 134 -32.70 5.66 -6.88
C LEU A 134 -33.75 6.57 -7.53
N HIS A 135 -33.40 7.84 -7.80
CA HIS A 135 -34.27 8.77 -8.51
C HIS A 135 -34.37 8.47 -10.01
N SER A 136 -33.34 7.87 -10.61
CA SER A 136 -33.32 7.50 -12.03
C SER A 136 -32.70 6.10 -12.22
N PRO A 137 -33.49 5.02 -12.04
CA PRO A 137 -32.98 3.65 -12.03
C PRO A 137 -32.31 3.20 -13.34
N THR A 138 -32.64 3.87 -14.45
CA THR A 138 -32.08 3.60 -15.79
C THR A 138 -30.73 4.26 -16.04
N LEU A 139 -30.19 5.03 -15.08
CA LEU A 139 -28.86 5.60 -15.21
C LEU A 139 -27.82 4.50 -15.50
N PRO A 140 -26.85 4.77 -16.39
CA PRO A 140 -25.76 3.84 -16.64
C PRO A 140 -24.91 3.63 -15.38
N VAL A 141 -24.06 2.61 -15.40
CA VAL A 141 -23.06 2.44 -14.34
C VAL A 141 -22.08 3.60 -14.41
N HIS A 142 -21.83 4.23 -13.27
CA HIS A 142 -20.85 5.30 -13.13
C HIS A 142 -19.65 4.80 -12.33
N THR A 143 -18.46 5.13 -12.80
CA THR A 143 -17.21 4.98 -12.06
C THR A 143 -16.68 6.38 -11.77
N VAL A 144 -16.57 6.73 -10.49
CA VAL A 144 -15.96 7.98 -10.05
C VAL A 144 -14.55 7.67 -9.56
N LEU A 145 -13.56 8.33 -10.16
CA LEU A 145 -12.16 8.25 -9.74
C LEU A 145 -11.77 9.62 -9.21
N ASP A 146 -11.51 9.69 -7.91
CA ASP A 146 -10.84 10.84 -7.34
C ASP A 146 -9.36 10.80 -7.75
N ARG A 147 -8.88 11.89 -8.36
CA ARG A 147 -7.46 12.03 -8.75
C ARG A 147 -6.59 12.54 -7.59
N GLY A 148 -7.19 12.83 -6.43
CA GLY A 148 -6.53 13.56 -5.36
C GLY A 148 -6.29 15.02 -5.77
N ILE A 149 -6.10 15.90 -4.78
CA ILE A 149 -5.74 17.30 -5.03
C ILE A 149 -4.40 17.33 -5.77
N VAL A 150 -4.42 17.84 -7.00
CA VAL A 150 -3.22 18.31 -7.70
C VAL A 150 -2.69 19.48 -6.87
N GLY A 151 -1.69 19.21 -6.04
CA GLY A 151 -0.91 20.24 -5.36
C GLY A 151 0.09 20.88 -6.31
#